data_AF-A0A2D8UWY0-F1
#
_entry.id   AF-A0A2D8UWY0-F1
#
_cell.length_a   1.000
_cell.length_b   1.000
_cell.length_c   1.000
_cell.angle_alpha   90.00
_cell.angle_beta   90.00
_cell.angle_gamma   90.00
#
_symmetry.space_group_name_H-M   'P 1'
#
loop_
_entity.id
_entity.type
_entity.pdbx_description
1 polymer ?
#
loop_
_entity_poly.entity_id
_entity_poly.type
_entity_poly.pdbx_seq_one_letter_code
_entity_poly.pdbx_strand_id
1 'polypeptide(L)'
;MFPELRSPAVGLCALLGLLTTLHAQEILPLNGVPDSGSGLDGRYWQAGVKTLDNLDDKGGAKDIGLKIIRGAHPTGVFKSTGLSYQGGNDLTPIRDWLQADGDSYDGAEGNMDDGLLSFTGYLRIDAPGDYDIRSESDDGSILWIAAERVIDNDGSHGAPGPSPDGFYNFATAGLYPIEIAWFNGDWTNDAGDHGGANLNILLDGAPVPGDILYGAGDVGAAAISISSLSAEKGDAGLAGRYWASEPKGFEFGEGAQGPVFQTTPGDDHGIYMINSEPDGSFVSTNVNYTGNDLTPIVEWLAGDGASFQGNEGNLDDGMVQLRGLIDITSAGWHDFNSSSDDGSVIRV
;
A
#
# COMPACT_ATOMS: atom_id res chain seq x y z
N MET A 1 -12.28 -22.42 -74.64
CA MET A 1 -11.01 -22.69 -73.94
C MET A 1 -10.71 -21.42 -73.18
N PHE A 2 -10.94 -21.46 -71.86
CA PHE A 2 -11.05 -20.30 -70.97
C PHE A 2 -9.68 -19.63 -70.71
N PRO A 3 -9.64 -18.32 -70.41
CA PRO A 3 -8.42 -17.55 -70.17
C PRO A 3 -7.90 -17.73 -68.73
N GLU A 4 -6.60 -17.46 -68.57
CA GLU A 4 -5.84 -17.47 -67.31
C GLU A 4 -6.48 -16.60 -66.21
N LEU A 5 -6.65 -17.19 -65.03
CA LEU A 5 -6.96 -16.49 -63.78
C LEU A 5 -5.67 -16.30 -62.97
N ARG A 6 -5.38 -15.03 -62.68
CA ARG A 6 -4.34 -14.57 -61.77
C ARG A 6 -4.56 -15.12 -60.36
N SER A 7 -3.52 -15.67 -59.73
CA SER A 7 -3.51 -15.93 -58.29
C SER A 7 -3.36 -14.62 -57.51
N PRO A 8 -4.14 -14.36 -56.45
CA PRO A 8 -3.84 -13.29 -55.52
C PRO A 8 -2.76 -13.74 -54.54
N ALA A 9 -1.79 -12.87 -54.29
CA ALA A 9 -0.84 -12.99 -53.20
C ALA A 9 -1.60 -13.02 -51.87
N VAL A 10 -1.43 -14.08 -51.09
CA VAL A 10 -1.83 -14.11 -49.68
C VAL A 10 -0.83 -13.25 -48.93
N GLY A 11 -1.23 -12.02 -48.62
CA GLY A 11 -0.52 -11.17 -47.67
C GLY A 11 -0.57 -11.83 -46.30
N LEU A 12 0.58 -12.31 -45.84
CA LEU A 12 0.78 -12.75 -44.46
C LEU A 12 0.73 -11.50 -43.57
N CYS A 13 -0.46 -11.12 -43.15
CA CYS A 13 -0.63 -10.12 -42.10
C CYS A 13 -0.23 -10.80 -40.79
N ALA A 14 1.03 -10.66 -40.41
CA ALA A 14 1.49 -11.00 -39.07
C ALA A 14 0.86 -9.99 -38.10
N LEU A 15 -0.32 -10.33 -37.61
CA LEU A 15 -0.89 -9.71 -36.43
C LEU A 15 -0.01 -10.20 -35.26
N LEU A 16 1.06 -9.47 -34.94
CA LEU A 16 1.69 -9.56 -33.63
C LEU A 16 0.63 -9.10 -32.63
N GLY A 17 -0.15 -10.04 -32.12
CA GLY A 17 -0.88 -9.85 -30.88
C GLY A 17 0.15 -9.63 -29.81
N LEU A 18 0.33 -8.37 -29.40
CA LEU A 18 0.99 -8.02 -28.15
C LEU A 18 0.09 -8.61 -27.06
N LEU A 19 0.36 -9.85 -26.63
CA LEU A 19 -0.19 -10.36 -25.38
C LEU A 19 0.39 -9.46 -24.29
N THR A 20 -0.41 -8.53 -23.80
CA THR A 20 -0.18 -7.91 -22.51
C THR A 20 -0.28 -9.03 -21.48
N THR A 21 0.85 -9.61 -21.09
CA THR A 21 0.91 -10.41 -19.88
C THR A 21 0.67 -9.45 -18.72
N LEU A 22 -0.58 -9.36 -18.26
CA LEU A 22 -0.85 -9.07 -16.86
C LEU A 22 0.03 -10.04 -16.09
N HIS A 23 1.00 -9.54 -15.33
CA HIS A 23 1.75 -10.40 -14.42
C HIS A 23 0.77 -10.81 -13.33
N ALA A 24 0.07 -11.93 -13.52
CA ALA A 24 -0.65 -12.57 -12.44
C ALA A 24 0.36 -12.82 -11.32
N GLN A 25 0.03 -12.40 -10.11
CA GLN A 25 0.89 -12.59 -8.96
C GLN A 25 1.10 -14.10 -8.74
N GLU A 26 2.34 -14.52 -8.52
CA GLU A 26 2.69 -15.93 -8.47
C GLU A 26 1.98 -16.63 -7.30
N ILE A 27 1.34 -17.78 -7.58
CA ILE A 27 0.80 -18.66 -6.55
C ILE A 27 1.91 -19.60 -6.11
N LEU A 28 2.31 -19.53 -4.84
CA LEU A 28 3.44 -20.31 -4.35
C LEU A 28 3.00 -21.74 -4.01
N PRO A 29 3.82 -22.76 -4.31
CA PRO A 29 3.51 -24.14 -3.94
C PRO A 29 3.62 -24.37 -2.43
N LEU A 30 2.86 -25.33 -1.90
CA LEU A 30 2.86 -25.67 -0.46
C LEU A 30 4.09 -26.47 0.01
N ASN A 31 5.03 -26.79 -0.88
CA ASN A 31 6.17 -27.62 -0.52
C ASN A 31 7.15 -26.84 0.38
N GLY A 32 7.38 -27.35 1.58
CA GLY A 32 8.27 -26.72 2.56
C GLY A 32 7.65 -25.54 3.31
N VAL A 33 6.35 -25.27 3.09
CA VAL A 33 5.59 -24.27 3.83
C VAL A 33 5.29 -24.81 5.24
N PRO A 34 5.48 -24.01 6.31
CA PRO A 34 5.11 -24.41 7.66
C PRO A 34 3.63 -24.82 7.79
N ASP A 35 3.31 -25.72 8.71
CA ASP A 35 1.92 -26.20 8.91
C ASP A 35 0.95 -25.09 9.34
N SER A 36 1.45 -24.06 10.01
CA SER A 36 0.70 -22.86 10.43
C SER A 36 1.51 -21.62 10.04
N GLY A 37 0.83 -20.62 9.51
CA GLY A 37 1.43 -19.31 9.27
C GLY A 37 1.56 -18.48 10.56
N SER A 38 2.34 -17.40 10.49
CA SER A 38 2.53 -16.44 11.60
C SER A 38 1.55 -15.26 11.59
N GLY A 39 0.66 -15.20 10.60
CA GLY A 39 -0.24 -14.07 10.35
C GLY A 39 0.25 -13.14 9.24
N LEU A 40 -0.64 -12.24 8.79
CA LEU A 40 -0.34 -11.27 7.74
C LEU A 40 0.50 -10.10 8.28
N ASP A 41 1.23 -9.45 7.37
CA ASP A 41 1.93 -8.19 7.64
C ASP A 41 0.91 -7.04 7.69
N GLY A 42 0.69 -6.51 8.89
CA GLY A 42 -0.23 -5.42 9.17
C GLY A 42 0.46 -4.06 9.22
N ARG A 43 -0.20 -3.03 8.70
CA ARG A 43 0.25 -1.63 8.77
C ARG A 43 -0.94 -0.72 9.05
N TYR A 44 -0.70 0.33 9.83
CA TYR A 44 -1.71 1.31 10.24
C TYR A 44 -1.23 2.72 9.89
N TRP A 45 -2.16 3.57 9.45
CA TRP A 45 -1.97 5.01 9.27
C TRP A 45 -3.05 5.77 10.00
N GLN A 46 -2.66 6.87 10.62
CA GLN A 46 -3.55 7.88 11.18
C GLN A 46 -3.61 9.04 10.18
N ALA A 47 -4.75 9.23 9.50
CA ALA A 47 -4.94 10.40 8.66
C ALA A 47 -5.40 11.61 9.50
N GLY A 48 -5.52 12.76 8.84
CA GLY A 48 -6.08 13.96 9.48
C GLY A 48 -7.56 13.79 9.77
N VAL A 49 -8.03 14.46 10.83
CA VAL A 49 -9.44 14.41 11.24
C VAL A 49 -10.36 14.94 10.13
N LYS A 50 -11.41 14.17 9.83
CA LYS A 50 -12.41 14.34 8.76
C LYS A 50 -11.84 14.44 7.36
N THR A 51 -10.77 13.70 7.07
CA THR A 51 -10.11 13.76 5.75
C THR A 51 -10.37 12.57 4.84
N LEU A 52 -11.00 11.50 5.34
CA LEU A 52 -11.28 10.29 4.55
C LEU A 52 -12.78 10.07 4.36
N ASP A 53 -13.20 9.93 3.10
CA ASP A 53 -14.55 9.45 2.77
C ASP A 53 -14.52 8.03 2.17
N ASN A 54 -13.38 7.60 1.62
CA ASN A 54 -13.20 6.30 0.98
C ASN A 54 -11.71 5.95 0.68
N LEU A 55 -11.48 4.73 0.19
CA LEU A 55 -10.17 4.19 -0.21
C LEU A 55 -9.78 4.54 -1.65
N ASP A 56 -10.66 4.31 -2.63
CA ASP A 56 -10.35 4.61 -4.04
C ASP A 56 -10.26 6.12 -4.33
N ASP A 57 -9.63 6.50 -5.43
CA ASP A 57 -9.73 7.87 -5.94
C ASP A 57 -10.99 8.01 -6.83
N LYS A 58 -12.03 8.71 -6.35
CA LYS A 58 -13.26 9.01 -7.11
C LYS A 58 -13.29 10.49 -7.57
N GLY A 59 -12.16 11.19 -7.49
CA GLY A 59 -11.97 12.58 -7.93
C GLY A 59 -12.36 13.66 -6.90
N GLY A 60 -12.75 13.26 -5.69
CA GLY A 60 -13.00 14.12 -4.55
C GLY A 60 -11.75 14.46 -3.76
N ALA A 61 -11.79 15.56 -2.99
CA ALA A 61 -10.66 16.03 -2.19
C ALA A 61 -10.31 15.10 -1.01
N LYS A 62 -11.20 14.18 -0.64
CA LYS A 62 -11.05 13.22 0.46
C LYS A 62 -10.85 11.78 -0.01
N ASP A 63 -10.68 11.60 -1.32
CA ASP A 63 -10.53 10.31 -1.97
C ASP A 63 -9.04 9.94 -1.99
N ILE A 64 -8.48 9.82 -0.78
CA ILE A 64 -7.03 9.76 -0.55
C ILE A 64 -6.59 8.49 0.18
N GLY A 65 -7.50 7.58 0.55
CA GLY A 65 -7.15 6.41 1.39
C GLY A 65 -6.05 5.53 0.79
N LEU A 66 -6.20 5.06 -0.45
CA LEU A 66 -5.16 4.29 -1.12
C LEU A 66 -3.93 5.13 -1.48
N LYS A 67 -4.06 6.45 -1.65
CA LYS A 67 -2.91 7.35 -1.86
C LYS A 67 -2.02 7.40 -0.62
N ILE A 68 -2.63 7.43 0.57
CA ILE A 68 -1.93 7.34 1.86
C ILE A 68 -1.32 5.95 2.01
N ILE A 69 -2.10 4.87 1.90
CA ILE A 69 -1.60 3.51 2.08
C ILE A 69 -0.40 3.19 1.17
N ARG A 70 -0.46 3.59 -0.10
CA ARG A 70 0.60 3.32 -1.10
C ARG A 70 1.77 4.31 -0.97
N GLY A 71 1.50 5.52 -0.50
CA GLY A 71 2.42 6.64 -0.56
C GLY A 71 3.14 6.99 0.74
N ALA A 72 2.40 6.97 1.83
CA ALA A 72 2.82 7.41 3.14
C ALA A 72 3.54 6.30 3.91
N HIS A 73 4.32 6.69 4.92
CA HIS A 73 4.85 5.73 5.89
C HIS A 73 3.77 5.37 6.91
N PRO A 74 3.63 4.09 7.27
CA PRO A 74 2.67 3.72 8.29
C PRO A 74 3.04 4.35 9.64
N THR A 75 2.02 4.80 10.37
CA THR A 75 2.10 5.24 11.77
C THR A 75 2.55 4.09 12.68
N GLY A 76 2.18 2.86 12.35
CA GLY A 76 2.62 1.67 13.03
C GLY A 76 2.47 0.39 12.22
N VAL A 77 3.12 -0.67 12.67
CA VAL A 77 3.08 -2.00 12.06
C VAL A 77 2.68 -3.04 13.10
N PHE A 78 2.12 -4.16 12.65
CA PHE A 78 1.69 -5.26 13.53
C PHE A 78 1.64 -6.58 12.75
N LYS A 79 1.40 -7.68 13.47
CA LYS A 79 1.09 -8.98 12.89
C LYS A 79 -0.39 -9.29 13.08
N SER A 80 -1.06 -9.61 11.99
CA SER A 80 -2.48 -9.96 11.98
C SER A 80 -2.64 -11.48 12.03
N THR A 81 -2.96 -12.03 13.20
CA THR A 81 -3.14 -13.48 13.40
C THR A 81 -4.58 -13.93 13.20
N GLY A 82 -5.41 -13.06 12.64
CA GLY A 82 -6.78 -13.32 12.22
C GLY A 82 -7.36 -12.08 11.54
N LEU A 83 -8.52 -12.22 10.90
CA LEU A 83 -9.15 -11.13 10.14
C LEU A 83 -10.54 -10.79 10.68
N SER A 84 -10.72 -10.87 12.00
CA SER A 84 -11.98 -10.57 12.68
C SER A 84 -11.72 -9.62 13.86
N TYR A 85 -11.84 -8.32 13.59
CA TYR A 85 -11.68 -7.23 14.54
C TYR A 85 -13.04 -6.57 14.75
N GLN A 86 -13.58 -6.69 15.96
CA GLN A 86 -14.98 -6.39 16.27
C GLN A 86 -15.12 -5.58 17.56
N GLY A 87 -16.23 -4.84 17.69
CA GLY A 87 -16.62 -4.14 18.91
C GLY A 87 -15.95 -2.78 19.15
N GLY A 88 -15.26 -2.25 18.15
CA GLY A 88 -14.68 -0.90 18.17
C GLY A 88 -15.65 0.19 17.72
N ASN A 89 -15.20 1.43 17.89
CA ASN A 89 -15.73 2.67 17.35
C ASN A 89 -14.58 3.57 16.90
N ASP A 90 -14.90 4.72 16.30
CA ASP A 90 -13.91 5.66 15.75
C ASP A 90 -12.89 6.12 16.81
N LEU A 91 -13.26 6.20 18.08
CA LEU A 91 -12.34 6.59 19.15
C LEU A 91 -11.52 5.43 19.75
N THR A 92 -11.73 4.20 19.30
CA THR A 92 -11.04 3.03 19.86
C THR A 92 -9.55 3.09 19.53
N PRO A 93 -8.65 3.05 20.53
CA PRO A 93 -7.21 3.06 20.29
C PRO A 93 -6.77 1.89 19.40
N ILE A 94 -5.80 2.10 18.51
CA ILE A 94 -5.33 1.06 17.57
C ILE A 94 -4.93 -0.24 18.28
N ARG A 95 -4.22 -0.15 19.40
CA ARG A 95 -3.81 -1.33 20.19
C ARG A 95 -5.01 -2.13 20.70
N ASP A 96 -6.06 -1.45 21.12
CA ASP A 96 -7.28 -2.09 21.63
C ASP A 96 -8.13 -2.65 20.49
N TRP A 97 -8.21 -1.94 19.36
CA TRP A 97 -8.93 -2.38 18.17
C TRP A 97 -8.32 -3.66 17.57
N LEU A 98 -7.00 -3.77 17.59
CA LEU A 98 -6.25 -4.98 17.19
C LEU A 98 -6.42 -6.16 18.15
N GLN A 99 -7.04 -5.95 19.33
CA GLN A 99 -7.27 -6.99 20.33
C GLN A 99 -5.96 -7.72 20.69
N ALA A 100 -5.91 -9.05 20.60
CA ALA A 100 -4.71 -9.83 20.89
C ALA A 100 -3.52 -9.48 19.97
N ASP A 101 -3.79 -9.07 18.73
CA ASP A 101 -2.73 -8.64 17.80
C ASP A 101 -2.10 -7.31 18.22
N GLY A 102 -2.76 -6.54 19.10
CA GLY A 102 -2.25 -5.29 19.66
C GLY A 102 -0.95 -5.44 20.45
N ASP A 103 -0.66 -6.65 20.96
CA ASP A 103 0.62 -6.98 21.60
C ASP A 103 1.81 -6.89 20.62
N SER A 104 1.55 -7.09 19.32
CA SER A 104 2.55 -6.99 18.26
C SER A 104 2.69 -5.59 17.65
N TYR A 105 1.83 -4.64 18.05
CA TYR A 105 1.82 -3.30 17.48
C TYR A 105 3.06 -2.49 17.92
N ASP A 106 3.83 -2.08 16.92
CA ASP A 106 4.98 -1.21 17.04
C ASP A 106 4.76 0.07 16.20
N GLY A 107 4.57 1.19 16.87
CA GLY A 107 4.20 2.45 16.25
C GLY A 107 3.75 3.51 17.25
N ALA A 108 3.44 4.69 16.73
CA ALA A 108 2.88 5.75 17.54
C ALA A 108 1.44 5.43 17.97
N GLU A 109 0.99 6.06 19.06
CA GLU A 109 -0.40 5.97 19.50
C GLU A 109 -1.34 6.60 18.46
N GLY A 110 -2.56 6.07 18.37
CA GLY A 110 -3.60 6.49 17.43
C GLY A 110 -4.92 5.75 17.70
N ASN A 111 -5.97 6.07 16.96
CA ASN A 111 -7.28 5.43 17.07
C ASN A 111 -7.92 5.24 15.69
N MET A 112 -9.17 4.80 15.64
CA MET A 112 -9.90 4.53 14.38
C MET A 112 -10.54 5.79 13.77
N ASP A 113 -10.23 6.98 14.27
CA ASP A 113 -10.79 8.25 13.82
C ASP A 113 -10.02 8.72 12.58
N ASP A 114 -10.54 8.45 11.38
CA ASP A 114 -9.76 8.50 10.12
C ASP A 114 -8.53 7.56 10.13
N GLY A 115 -8.71 6.37 10.71
CA GLY A 115 -7.72 5.30 10.71
C GLY A 115 -7.74 4.49 9.41
N LEU A 116 -6.58 4.14 8.88
CA LEU A 116 -6.42 3.23 7.74
C LEU A 116 -5.59 2.01 8.14
N LEU A 117 -5.95 0.84 7.64
CA LEU A 117 -5.17 -0.38 7.80
C LEU A 117 -4.92 -1.07 6.46
N SER A 118 -3.74 -1.68 6.36
CA SER A 118 -3.41 -2.64 5.31
C SER A 118 -3.00 -3.97 5.90
N PHE A 119 -3.44 -5.06 5.28
CA PHE A 119 -3.03 -6.42 5.60
C PHE A 119 -2.50 -7.07 4.33
N THR A 120 -1.27 -7.58 4.36
CA THR A 120 -0.64 -8.17 3.17
C THR A 120 0.09 -9.46 3.52
N GLY A 121 0.03 -10.45 2.65
CA GLY A 121 0.75 -11.71 2.82
C GLY A 121 0.14 -12.78 1.93
N TYR A 122 0.05 -14.00 2.45
CA TYR A 122 -0.46 -15.15 1.69
C TYR A 122 -1.55 -15.89 2.46
N LEU A 123 -2.59 -16.26 1.74
CA LEU A 123 -3.67 -17.15 2.16
C LEU A 123 -3.36 -18.56 1.66
N ARG A 124 -3.26 -19.53 2.57
CA ARG A 124 -3.08 -20.94 2.21
C ARG A 124 -4.40 -21.58 1.82
N ILE A 125 -4.42 -22.21 0.64
CA ILE A 125 -5.52 -23.02 0.13
C ILE A 125 -5.03 -24.43 -0.14
N ASP A 126 -5.51 -25.41 0.63
CA ASP A 126 -5.17 -26.82 0.44
C ASP A 126 -6.09 -27.50 -0.59
N ALA A 127 -7.36 -27.09 -0.65
CA ALA A 127 -8.36 -27.64 -1.56
C ALA A 127 -8.71 -26.63 -2.66
N PRO A 128 -8.29 -26.86 -3.92
CA PRO A 128 -8.71 -26.03 -5.04
C PRO A 128 -10.24 -26.03 -5.17
N GLY A 129 -10.81 -24.92 -5.61
CA GLY A 129 -12.25 -24.81 -5.81
C GLY A 129 -12.78 -23.39 -5.81
N ASP A 130 -14.09 -23.32 -5.84
CA ASP A 130 -14.89 -22.10 -5.74
C ASP A 130 -15.14 -21.79 -4.27
N TYR A 131 -14.87 -20.55 -3.86
CA TYR A 131 -15.07 -20.09 -2.49
C TYR A 131 -15.83 -18.76 -2.47
N ASP A 132 -16.75 -18.66 -1.53
CA ASP A 132 -17.43 -17.40 -1.20
C ASP A 132 -16.55 -16.61 -0.23
N ILE A 133 -16.31 -15.34 -0.52
CA ILE A 133 -15.50 -14.45 0.31
C ILE A 133 -16.36 -13.28 0.72
N ARG A 134 -16.30 -12.88 2.00
CA ARG A 134 -17.08 -11.76 2.50
C ARG A 134 -16.23 -10.84 3.37
N SER A 135 -16.38 -9.54 3.20
CA SER A 135 -15.75 -8.49 4.02
C SER A 135 -16.84 -7.65 4.66
N GLU A 136 -17.17 -7.94 5.92
CA GLU A 136 -18.13 -7.15 6.68
C GLU A 136 -17.37 -6.04 7.39
N SER A 137 -17.57 -4.80 6.94
CA SER A 137 -16.80 -3.68 7.45
C SER A 137 -17.64 -2.46 7.80
N ASP A 138 -17.14 -1.70 8.78
CA ASP A 138 -17.56 -0.35 9.18
C ASP A 138 -16.26 0.42 9.42
N ASP A 139 -15.85 1.40 8.62
CA ASP A 139 -16.41 1.79 7.31
C ASP A 139 -15.96 0.82 6.18
N GLY A 140 -15.30 1.33 5.14
CA GLY A 140 -15.12 0.61 3.88
C GLY A 140 -13.86 -0.26 3.81
N SER A 141 -13.92 -1.27 2.96
CA SER A 141 -12.80 -2.19 2.69
C SER A 141 -12.71 -2.59 1.22
N ILE A 142 -11.49 -2.93 0.80
CA ILE A 142 -11.21 -3.55 -0.50
C ILE A 142 -10.30 -4.75 -0.26
N LEU A 143 -10.61 -5.89 -0.90
CA LEU A 143 -9.84 -7.13 -0.79
C LEU A 143 -9.41 -7.61 -2.17
N TRP A 144 -8.13 -7.94 -2.29
CA TRP A 144 -7.55 -8.55 -3.47
C TRP A 144 -6.97 -9.93 -3.18
N ILE A 145 -7.10 -10.84 -4.16
CA ILE A 145 -6.47 -12.16 -4.15
C ILE A 145 -5.73 -12.35 -5.47
N ALA A 146 -4.43 -12.65 -5.40
CA ALA A 146 -3.55 -12.73 -6.56
C ALA A 146 -3.71 -11.53 -7.53
N ALA A 147 -3.76 -10.33 -6.93
CA ALA A 147 -4.03 -9.06 -7.58
C ALA A 147 -5.43 -8.90 -8.23
N GLU A 148 -6.35 -9.86 -8.12
CA GLU A 148 -7.75 -9.65 -8.54
C GLU A 148 -8.52 -8.95 -7.42
N ARG A 149 -9.22 -7.83 -7.71
CA ARG A 149 -10.11 -7.17 -6.74
C ARG A 149 -11.36 -8.02 -6.57
N VAL A 150 -11.39 -8.81 -5.49
CA VAL A 150 -12.47 -9.77 -5.22
C VAL A 150 -13.65 -9.09 -4.53
N ILE A 151 -13.38 -8.14 -3.64
CA ILE A 151 -14.40 -7.39 -2.90
C ILE A 151 -14.11 -5.90 -3.03
N ASP A 152 -15.17 -5.14 -3.28
CA ASP A 152 -15.19 -3.68 -3.32
C ASP A 152 -16.32 -3.16 -2.42
N ASN A 153 -16.06 -3.11 -1.12
CA ASN A 153 -16.96 -2.58 -0.11
C ASN A 153 -16.48 -1.18 0.31
N ASP A 154 -16.08 -0.35 -0.67
CA ASP A 154 -15.47 0.96 -0.41
C ASP A 154 -16.51 2.08 -0.11
N GLY A 155 -16.07 3.08 0.66
CA GLY A 155 -16.84 4.27 1.06
C GLY A 155 -17.37 4.22 2.50
N SER A 156 -17.77 5.37 3.04
CA SER A 156 -18.34 5.44 4.40
C SER A 156 -19.68 4.71 4.49
N HIS A 157 -19.81 3.80 5.45
CA HIS A 157 -21.01 3.02 5.72
C HIS A 157 -20.90 2.23 7.04
N GLY A 158 -22.05 1.94 7.66
CA GLY A 158 -22.10 0.97 8.75
C GLY A 158 -21.91 -0.49 8.30
N ALA A 159 -21.58 -1.39 9.24
CA ALA A 159 -21.50 -2.83 8.98
C ALA A 159 -22.83 -3.44 8.48
N PRO A 160 -22.82 -4.40 7.53
CA PRO A 160 -21.65 -5.01 6.87
C PRO A 160 -21.15 -4.22 5.64
N GLY A 161 -21.76 -3.08 5.30
CA GLY A 161 -21.52 -2.33 4.07
C GLY A 161 -22.41 -2.73 2.88
N PRO A 162 -22.37 -1.96 1.78
CA PRO A 162 -23.24 -2.12 0.63
C PRO A 162 -22.84 -3.26 -0.33
N SER A 163 -21.56 -3.65 -0.33
CA SER A 163 -20.98 -4.61 -1.28
C SER A 163 -19.97 -5.57 -0.60
N PRO A 164 -20.36 -6.27 0.48
CA PRO A 164 -19.44 -7.09 1.27
C PRO A 164 -19.08 -8.42 0.62
N ASP A 165 -19.83 -8.88 -0.38
CA ASP A 165 -19.71 -10.22 -0.96
C ASP A 165 -18.82 -10.26 -2.20
N GLY A 166 -18.00 -11.29 -2.29
CA GLY A 166 -17.14 -11.61 -3.43
C GLY A 166 -17.00 -13.11 -3.62
N PHE A 167 -16.34 -13.49 -4.71
CA PHE A 167 -16.16 -14.88 -5.10
C PHE A 167 -14.80 -15.06 -5.76
N TYR A 168 -14.10 -16.15 -5.44
CA TYR A 168 -12.81 -16.44 -6.06
C TYR A 168 -12.65 -17.94 -6.33
N ASN A 169 -12.11 -18.28 -7.51
CA ASN A 169 -11.75 -19.65 -7.86
C ASN A 169 -10.26 -19.89 -7.60
N PHE A 170 -9.95 -20.66 -6.57
CA PHE A 170 -8.59 -21.12 -6.31
C PHE A 170 -8.29 -22.33 -7.19
N ALA A 171 -7.70 -22.08 -8.36
CA ALA A 171 -7.45 -23.12 -9.37
C ALA A 171 -6.51 -24.27 -8.92
N THR A 172 -5.64 -24.02 -7.93
CA THR A 172 -4.66 -24.99 -7.43
C THR A 172 -4.50 -24.88 -5.92
N ALA A 173 -3.98 -25.93 -5.28
CA ALA A 173 -3.53 -25.82 -3.90
C ALA A 173 -2.26 -24.96 -3.87
N GLY A 174 -2.16 -24.03 -2.94
CA GLY A 174 -1.06 -23.07 -2.91
C GLY A 174 -1.27 -21.94 -1.91
N LEU A 175 -0.27 -21.08 -1.85
CA LEU A 175 -0.31 -19.81 -1.14
C LEU A 175 -0.68 -18.71 -2.14
N TYR A 176 -1.86 -18.14 -1.94
CA TYR A 176 -2.38 -17.05 -2.75
C TYR A 176 -2.04 -15.73 -2.09
N PRO A 177 -1.40 -14.80 -2.82
CA PRO A 177 -1.25 -13.43 -2.34
C PRO A 177 -2.61 -12.85 -1.93
N ILE A 178 -2.68 -12.30 -0.73
CA ILE A 178 -3.87 -11.61 -0.23
C ILE A 178 -3.48 -10.20 0.22
N GLU A 179 -4.31 -9.25 -0.16
CA GLU A 179 -4.16 -7.85 0.19
C GLU A 179 -5.51 -7.31 0.63
N ILE A 180 -5.54 -6.57 1.74
CA ILE A 180 -6.74 -5.94 2.26
C ILE A 180 -6.41 -4.51 2.61
N ALA A 181 -7.22 -3.57 2.13
CA ALA A 181 -7.25 -2.19 2.58
C ALA A 181 -8.56 -1.95 3.34
N TRP A 182 -8.49 -1.29 4.48
CA TRP A 182 -9.67 -0.88 5.25
C TRP A 182 -9.46 0.54 5.78
N PHE A 183 -10.54 1.29 5.94
CA PHE A 183 -10.53 2.56 6.64
C PHE A 183 -11.74 2.70 7.55
N ASN A 184 -11.63 3.61 8.51
CA ASN A 184 -12.72 4.07 9.35
C ASN A 184 -12.67 5.59 9.43
N GLY A 185 -13.76 6.26 9.09
CA GLY A 185 -13.85 7.71 9.12
C GLY A 185 -14.29 8.23 10.49
N ASP A 186 -14.10 9.53 10.71
CA ASP A 186 -14.70 10.24 11.84
C ASP A 186 -16.22 10.41 11.64
N TRP A 187 -17.03 9.65 12.37
CA TRP A 187 -18.47 9.87 12.45
C TRP A 187 -18.91 10.20 13.88
N THR A 188 -19.61 11.34 14.03
CA THR A 188 -20.21 11.73 15.30
C THR A 188 -21.60 12.33 15.08
N ASN A 189 -22.59 11.93 15.86
CA ASN A 189 -23.95 12.49 15.81
C ASN A 189 -24.14 13.73 16.73
N ASP A 190 -25.31 14.38 16.68
CA ASP A 190 -25.63 15.56 17.52
C ASP A 190 -25.62 15.27 19.04
N ALA A 191 -25.73 14.00 19.44
CA ALA A 191 -25.66 13.57 20.84
C ALA A 191 -24.23 13.24 21.29
N GLY A 192 -23.26 13.23 20.37
CA GLY A 192 -21.88 12.83 20.62
C GLY A 192 -21.64 11.32 20.58
N ASP A 193 -22.56 10.53 20.02
CA ASP A 193 -22.32 9.11 19.76
C ASP A 193 -21.45 8.94 18.51
N HIS A 194 -20.58 7.93 18.53
CA HIS A 194 -19.60 7.63 17.48
C HIS A 194 -20.01 6.41 16.62
N GLY A 195 -19.41 6.31 15.43
CA GLY A 195 -19.61 5.22 14.48
C GLY A 195 -19.08 3.89 15.00
N GLY A 196 -19.42 2.79 14.32
CA GLY A 196 -18.77 1.50 14.56
C GLY A 196 -17.42 1.48 13.86
N ALA A 197 -16.48 0.68 14.38
CA ALA A 197 -15.22 0.41 13.69
C ALA A 197 -14.95 -1.09 13.73
N ASN A 198 -15.21 -1.79 12.61
CA ASN A 198 -15.09 -3.24 12.57
C ASN A 198 -14.67 -3.76 11.19
N LEU A 199 -13.96 -4.88 11.18
CA LEU A 199 -13.59 -5.64 9.99
C LEU A 199 -13.74 -7.15 10.27
N ASN A 200 -14.47 -7.85 9.42
CA ASN A 200 -14.65 -9.30 9.50
C ASN A 200 -14.52 -9.93 8.11
N ILE A 201 -13.43 -10.65 7.86
CA ILE A 201 -13.25 -11.41 6.63
C ILE A 201 -13.69 -12.86 6.84
N LEU A 202 -14.63 -13.31 6.01
CA LEU A 202 -15.14 -14.66 6.00
C LEU A 202 -14.72 -15.38 4.72
N LEU A 203 -14.44 -16.67 4.85
CA LEU A 203 -14.27 -17.63 3.76
C LEU A 203 -15.30 -18.74 3.96
N ASP A 204 -16.19 -18.94 2.98
CA ASP A 204 -17.35 -19.84 3.05
C ASP A 204 -18.21 -19.64 4.32
N GLY A 205 -18.37 -18.38 4.74
CA GLY A 205 -19.18 -17.99 5.88
C GLY A 205 -18.53 -18.21 7.26
N ALA A 206 -17.29 -18.66 7.32
CA ALA A 206 -16.52 -18.78 8.56
C ALA A 206 -15.40 -17.72 8.63
N PRO A 207 -15.09 -17.15 9.81
CA PRO A 207 -13.95 -16.25 9.95
C PRO A 207 -12.65 -16.92 9.50
N VAL A 208 -11.85 -16.19 8.73
CA VAL A 208 -10.54 -16.69 8.27
C VAL A 208 -9.64 -16.93 9.47
N PRO A 209 -9.21 -18.18 9.73
CA PRO A 209 -8.37 -18.48 10.87
C PRO A 209 -6.91 -18.10 10.61
N GLY A 210 -6.17 -17.78 11.67
CA GLY A 210 -4.77 -17.33 11.56
C GLY A 210 -3.78 -18.37 11.04
N ASP A 211 -4.08 -19.65 11.22
CA ASP A 211 -3.20 -20.75 10.82
C ASP A 211 -3.01 -20.84 9.30
N ILE A 212 -3.96 -20.33 8.51
CA ILE A 212 -3.86 -20.27 7.05
C ILE A 212 -3.34 -18.92 6.53
N LEU A 213 -2.90 -18.01 7.41
CA LEU A 213 -2.37 -16.69 7.06
C LEU A 213 -0.85 -16.62 7.26
N TYR A 214 -0.12 -16.31 6.19
CA TYR A 214 1.34 -16.33 6.17
C TYR A 214 1.89 -14.95 5.82
N GLY A 215 2.85 -14.47 6.61
CA GLY A 215 3.65 -13.31 6.25
C GLY A 215 4.63 -13.68 5.15
N ALA A 216 5.14 -12.70 4.40
CA ALA A 216 6.09 -12.98 3.31
C ALA A 216 7.38 -13.67 3.82
N GLY A 217 7.81 -13.31 5.03
CA GLY A 217 8.96 -13.93 5.70
C GLY A 217 8.77 -15.41 6.05
N ASP A 218 7.54 -15.88 6.27
CA ASP A 218 7.26 -17.28 6.63
C ASP A 218 7.59 -18.25 5.49
N VAL A 219 7.54 -17.73 4.26
CA VAL A 219 7.59 -18.52 3.02
C VAL A 219 8.79 -18.13 2.14
N GLY A 220 9.68 -17.27 2.64
CA GLY A 220 10.86 -16.80 1.92
C GLY A 220 10.52 -16.04 0.63
N ALA A 221 9.33 -15.44 0.57
CA ALA A 221 8.85 -14.70 -0.59
C ALA A 221 9.11 -13.19 -0.43
N ALA A 222 9.05 -12.46 -1.54
CA ALA A 222 9.08 -11.01 -1.49
C ALA A 222 7.88 -10.46 -0.70
N ALA A 223 8.11 -9.40 0.07
CA ALA A 223 7.04 -8.70 0.77
C ALA A 223 6.01 -8.17 -0.23
N ILE A 224 4.74 -8.47 0.02
CA ILE A 224 3.63 -7.95 -0.78
C ILE A 224 3.29 -6.56 -0.23
N SER A 225 3.08 -5.61 -1.13
CA SER A 225 2.47 -4.31 -0.84
C SER A 225 1.12 -4.27 -1.52
N ILE A 226 0.18 -3.46 -1.04
CA ILE A 226 -1.14 -3.34 -1.70
C ILE A 226 -0.91 -2.96 -3.16
N SER A 227 -1.37 -3.84 -4.03
CA SER A 227 -1.25 -3.80 -5.47
C SER A 227 -1.66 -2.42 -5.95
N SER A 228 -0.73 -1.78 -6.65
CA SER A 228 -0.93 -0.50 -7.30
C SER A 228 -1.75 -0.67 -8.57
N LEU A 229 -2.85 -1.45 -8.56
CA LEU A 229 -3.75 -1.55 -9.71
C LEU A 229 -4.52 -0.23 -9.93
N SER A 230 -3.83 0.91 -9.97
CA SER A 230 -4.03 1.78 -11.11
C SER A 230 -3.54 1.01 -12.34
N ALA A 231 -4.30 1.08 -13.43
CA ALA A 231 -3.99 0.41 -14.70
C ALA A 231 -2.72 0.94 -15.39
N GLU A 232 -1.86 1.67 -14.68
CA GLU A 232 -0.62 2.22 -15.20
C GLU A 232 0.54 1.59 -14.46
N LYS A 233 1.17 0.62 -15.13
CA LYS A 233 2.59 0.33 -14.89
C LYS A 233 3.32 1.66 -15.09
N GLY A 234 3.67 2.32 -14.00
CA GLY A 234 4.59 3.45 -14.04
C GLY A 234 5.91 3.04 -14.70
N ASP A 235 6.66 4.02 -15.20
CA ASP A 235 7.97 3.76 -15.79
C ASP A 235 8.87 3.00 -14.80
N ALA A 236 9.80 2.19 -15.31
CA ALA A 236 10.69 1.41 -14.47
C ALA A 236 11.58 2.31 -13.60
N GLY A 237 11.50 2.18 -12.28
CA GLY A 237 12.25 2.98 -11.31
C GLY A 237 11.61 2.94 -9.91
N LEU A 238 12.21 3.63 -8.95
CA LEU A 238 11.59 3.86 -7.63
C LEU A 238 10.55 4.99 -7.73
N ALA A 239 9.42 4.84 -7.06
CA ALA A 239 8.42 5.90 -6.93
C ALA A 239 9.00 7.03 -6.06
N GLY A 240 9.22 8.19 -6.70
CA GLY A 240 9.70 9.41 -6.07
C GLY A 240 8.55 10.32 -5.65
N ARG A 241 8.64 10.88 -4.46
CA ARG A 241 7.76 11.95 -3.95
C ARG A 241 8.59 13.11 -3.43
N TYR A 242 8.08 14.32 -3.61
CA TYR A 242 8.73 15.58 -3.27
C TYR A 242 7.78 16.45 -2.45
N TRP A 243 8.31 17.03 -1.37
CA TRP A 243 7.64 18.04 -0.55
C TRP A 243 8.56 19.25 -0.43
N ALA A 244 8.00 20.44 -0.58
CA ALA A 244 8.65 21.70 -0.29
C ALA A 244 8.17 22.23 1.06
N SER A 245 9.02 22.95 1.77
CA SER A 245 8.66 23.71 2.95
C SER A 245 9.16 25.15 2.84
N GLU A 246 8.66 26.01 3.73
CA GLU A 246 9.22 27.35 3.90
C GLU A 246 10.64 27.28 4.49
N PRO A 247 11.46 28.34 4.38
CA PRO A 247 12.82 28.36 4.91
C PRO A 247 12.92 27.87 6.36
N LYS A 248 13.80 26.90 6.63
CA LYS A 248 13.98 26.16 7.90
C LYS A 248 12.83 25.20 8.23
N GLY A 249 12.12 24.76 7.22
CA GLY A 249 10.99 23.86 7.36
C GLY A 249 11.37 22.40 7.54
N PHE A 250 12.61 22.01 7.24
CA PHE A 250 13.13 20.65 7.43
C PHE A 250 14.51 20.65 8.13
N GLU A 251 14.55 20.86 9.44
CA GLU A 251 15.82 20.84 10.23
C GLU A 251 16.11 19.44 10.85
N PHE A 252 15.96 18.36 10.07
CA PHE A 252 16.13 16.99 10.58
C PHE A 252 17.57 16.70 11.03
N GLY A 253 17.74 16.19 12.25
CA GLY A 253 19.04 15.79 12.78
C GLY A 253 19.95 16.95 13.19
N GLU A 254 19.51 18.20 13.00
CA GLU A 254 20.18 19.39 13.52
C GLU A 254 19.50 19.90 14.82
N GLY A 255 20.30 20.38 15.76
CA GLY A 255 19.79 20.95 17.01
C GLY A 255 19.03 19.93 17.90
N ALA A 256 17.79 20.25 18.25
CA ALA A 256 16.93 19.46 19.16
C ALA A 256 15.91 18.56 18.42
N GLN A 257 15.90 18.56 17.08
CA GLN A 257 14.81 18.00 16.26
C GLN A 257 14.94 16.49 15.94
N GLY A 258 15.91 15.78 16.54
CA GLY A 258 16.03 14.32 16.43
C GLY A 258 16.12 13.78 14.99
N PRO A 259 16.05 12.46 14.77
CA PRO A 259 16.01 11.87 13.43
C PRO A 259 14.62 11.99 12.77
N VAL A 260 14.59 12.00 11.43
CA VAL A 260 13.41 12.13 10.52
C VAL A 260 12.15 11.35 10.95
N PHE A 261 12.31 10.25 11.69
CA PHE A 261 11.25 9.32 12.08
C PHE A 261 10.86 9.34 13.57
N GLN A 262 11.17 10.39 14.33
CA GLN A 262 10.68 10.53 15.70
C GLN A 262 9.35 11.28 15.76
N THR A 263 8.47 10.84 16.66
CA THR A 263 7.19 11.49 17.00
C THR A 263 7.35 12.20 18.34
N THR A 264 7.99 13.36 18.36
CA THR A 264 8.19 14.14 19.59
C THR A 264 7.22 15.32 19.60
N PRO A 265 6.27 15.42 20.53
CA PRO A 265 5.30 16.51 20.54
C PRO A 265 5.97 17.91 20.51
N GLY A 266 5.69 18.71 19.47
CA GLY A 266 6.19 20.09 19.31
C GLY A 266 7.38 20.28 18.38
N ASP A 267 7.70 19.29 17.54
CA ASP A 267 8.78 19.34 16.56
C ASP A 267 8.25 19.33 15.09
N ASP A 268 9.04 19.84 14.16
CA ASP A 268 8.68 20.10 12.75
C ASP A 268 8.99 18.84 11.91
N HIS A 269 8.12 17.84 12.06
CA HIS A 269 8.41 16.44 11.77
C HIS A 269 8.37 15.98 10.30
N GLY A 270 9.39 15.22 9.89
CA GLY A 270 9.45 14.54 8.60
C GLY A 270 8.42 13.42 8.43
N ILE A 271 8.04 12.73 9.52
CA ILE A 271 7.01 11.68 9.46
C ILE A 271 5.61 12.23 9.18
N TYR A 272 5.24 13.40 9.71
CA TYR A 272 3.95 14.03 9.42
C TYR A 272 3.90 14.56 7.99
N MET A 273 5.03 15.09 7.48
CA MET A 273 5.14 15.59 6.12
C MET A 273 5.15 14.46 5.08
N ILE A 274 5.84 13.34 5.30
CA ILE A 274 5.74 12.17 4.39
C ILE A 274 4.31 11.61 4.36
N ASN A 275 3.52 11.85 5.40
CA ASN A 275 2.12 11.45 5.47
C ASN A 275 1.14 12.50 4.90
N SER A 276 1.62 13.68 4.49
CA SER A 276 0.82 14.66 3.76
C SER A 276 0.86 14.42 2.24
N GLU A 277 -0.04 15.08 1.51
CA GLU A 277 0.01 15.08 0.04
C GLU A 277 1.34 15.71 -0.42
N PRO A 278 2.08 15.08 -1.35
CA PRO A 278 3.32 15.63 -1.89
C PRO A 278 3.06 16.79 -2.85
N ASP A 279 4.00 17.73 -2.91
CA ASP A 279 4.01 18.79 -3.93
C ASP A 279 4.26 18.25 -5.33
N GLY A 280 5.03 17.17 -5.43
CA GLY A 280 5.27 16.50 -6.70
C GLY A 280 5.65 15.04 -6.58
N SER A 281 5.58 14.35 -7.71
CA SER A 281 5.94 12.95 -7.88
C SER A 281 6.81 12.75 -9.11
N PHE A 282 7.63 11.71 -9.13
CA PHE A 282 8.52 11.38 -10.24
C PHE A 282 8.91 9.89 -10.20
N VAL A 283 9.58 9.42 -11.25
CA VAL A 283 10.18 8.08 -11.31
C VAL A 283 11.70 8.21 -11.22
N SER A 284 12.28 7.62 -10.19
CA SER A 284 13.73 7.61 -9.95
C SER A 284 14.38 6.40 -10.62
N THR A 285 15.31 6.64 -11.55
CA THR A 285 16.00 5.55 -12.26
C THR A 285 17.45 5.33 -11.81
N ASN A 286 18.06 6.31 -11.11
CA ASN A 286 19.50 6.28 -10.81
C ASN A 286 19.91 6.62 -9.36
N VAL A 287 18.99 7.10 -8.50
CA VAL A 287 19.23 7.47 -7.07
C VAL A 287 20.56 8.21 -6.83
N ASN A 288 20.94 9.09 -7.76
CA ASN A 288 22.15 9.88 -7.69
C ASN A 288 21.85 11.26 -8.29
N TYR A 289 21.63 12.22 -7.39
CA TYR A 289 21.18 13.56 -7.72
C TYR A 289 22.14 14.57 -7.11
N THR A 290 22.41 15.64 -7.84
CA THR A 290 23.41 16.63 -7.46
C THR A 290 22.89 18.04 -7.72
N GLY A 291 23.13 18.95 -6.78
CA GLY A 291 22.79 20.36 -6.90
C GLY A 291 23.12 21.10 -5.62
N ASN A 292 22.49 22.25 -5.43
CA ASN A 292 22.42 23.00 -4.18
C ASN A 292 20.96 23.18 -3.76
N ASP A 293 20.76 23.68 -2.54
CA ASP A 293 19.48 24.11 -1.95
C ASP A 293 18.55 24.82 -2.95
N LEU A 294 19.07 25.75 -3.75
CA LEU A 294 18.26 26.53 -4.69
C LEU A 294 18.09 25.88 -6.07
N THR A 295 18.63 24.68 -6.30
CA THR A 295 18.50 23.99 -7.59
C THR A 295 17.04 23.57 -7.80
N PRO A 296 16.40 23.97 -8.91
CA PRO A 296 15.03 23.56 -9.20
C PRO A 296 14.88 22.04 -9.20
N ILE A 297 13.79 21.51 -8.64
CA ILE A 297 13.59 20.07 -8.44
C ILE A 297 13.72 19.28 -9.74
N VAL A 298 13.18 19.79 -10.84
CA VAL A 298 13.28 19.16 -12.17
C VAL A 298 14.74 19.09 -12.66
N GLU A 299 15.54 20.12 -12.36
CA GLU A 299 16.98 20.14 -12.70
C GLU A 299 17.78 19.21 -11.80
N TRP A 300 17.48 19.20 -10.49
CA TRP A 300 18.13 18.33 -9.51
C TRP A 300 17.91 16.84 -9.82
N LEU A 301 16.70 16.49 -10.27
CA LEU A 301 16.35 15.14 -10.73
C LEU A 301 17.04 14.73 -12.04
N ALA A 302 17.74 15.65 -12.71
CA ALA A 302 18.48 15.41 -13.94
C ALA A 302 17.62 14.68 -15.01
N GLY A 303 18.03 13.48 -15.44
CA GLY A 303 17.28 12.70 -16.43
C GLY A 303 15.88 12.28 -15.95
N ASP A 304 15.71 12.10 -14.65
CA ASP A 304 14.43 11.71 -14.04
C ASP A 304 13.44 12.90 -13.98
N GLY A 305 13.93 14.14 -14.10
CA GLY A 305 13.10 15.34 -14.09
C GLY A 305 12.04 15.37 -15.19
N ALA A 306 12.25 14.65 -16.30
CA ALA A 306 11.26 14.50 -17.36
C ALA A 306 9.97 13.77 -16.92
N SER A 307 10.05 13.00 -15.84
CA SER A 307 8.91 12.28 -15.24
C SER A 307 8.19 13.07 -14.14
N PHE A 308 8.73 14.24 -13.76
CA PHE A 308 8.20 15.01 -12.65
C PHE A 308 6.80 15.56 -12.97
N GLN A 309 5.88 15.39 -12.02
CA GLN A 309 4.52 15.91 -12.06
C GLN A 309 4.20 16.56 -10.72
N GLY A 310 3.72 17.80 -10.75
CA GLY A 310 3.34 18.55 -9.56
C GLY A 310 3.78 19.99 -9.61
N ASN A 311 3.82 20.61 -8.43
CA ASN A 311 4.31 21.97 -8.26
C ASN A 311 5.85 21.97 -8.27
N GLU A 312 6.43 22.69 -9.23
CA GLU A 312 7.87 22.88 -9.27
C GLU A 312 8.34 23.76 -8.10
N GLY A 313 9.45 23.37 -7.49
CA GLY A 313 10.13 24.09 -6.41
C GLY A 313 11.64 23.82 -6.45
N ASN A 314 12.31 23.95 -5.32
CA ASN A 314 13.72 23.60 -5.13
C ASN A 314 13.90 22.89 -3.78
N LEU A 315 15.12 22.45 -3.48
CA LEU A 315 15.39 21.68 -2.26
C LEU A 315 15.72 22.54 -1.03
N ASP A 316 15.53 23.86 -1.08
CA ASP A 316 15.94 24.82 -0.04
C ASP A 316 15.61 24.30 1.35
N ASP A 317 14.33 23.99 1.54
CA ASP A 317 13.84 23.08 2.56
C ASP A 317 12.93 22.07 1.89
N GLY A 318 13.52 21.23 1.03
CA GLY A 318 12.82 20.18 0.30
C GLY A 318 13.14 18.79 0.84
N MET A 319 12.15 17.91 0.83
CA MET A 319 12.30 16.50 1.17
C MET A 319 11.94 15.63 -0.04
N VAL A 320 12.75 14.59 -0.27
CA VAL A 320 12.50 13.58 -1.29
C VAL A 320 12.38 12.20 -0.65
N GLN A 321 11.33 11.48 -1.00
CA GLN A 321 11.16 10.06 -0.65
C GLN A 321 11.27 9.23 -1.92
N LEU A 322 12.04 8.13 -1.84
CA LEU A 322 12.11 7.11 -2.90
C LEU A 322 11.62 5.78 -2.33
N ARG A 323 10.63 5.18 -2.98
CA ARG A 323 10.02 3.91 -2.54
C ARG A 323 9.97 2.91 -3.68
N GLY A 324 10.32 1.66 -3.41
CA GLY A 324 10.17 0.58 -4.38
C GLY A 324 10.84 -0.70 -3.92
N LEU A 325 11.03 -1.61 -4.88
CA LEU A 325 11.74 -2.86 -4.69
C LEU A 325 13.12 -2.76 -5.34
N ILE A 326 14.10 -3.39 -4.72
CA ILE A 326 15.45 -3.55 -5.27
C ILE A 326 15.59 -4.99 -5.72
N ASP A 327 15.90 -5.21 -7.00
CA ASP A 327 16.18 -6.53 -7.54
C ASP A 327 17.59 -6.98 -7.14
N ILE A 328 17.66 -7.87 -6.14
CA ILE A 328 18.91 -8.48 -5.68
C ILE A 328 19.13 -9.80 -6.41
N THR A 329 19.91 -9.75 -7.48
CA THR A 329 20.14 -10.89 -8.38
C THR A 329 21.06 -11.98 -7.81
N SER A 330 21.63 -11.78 -6.63
CA SER A 330 22.52 -12.75 -5.97
C SER A 330 22.33 -12.71 -4.45
N ALA A 331 22.01 -13.87 -3.86
CA ALA A 331 21.90 -14.01 -2.41
C ALA A 331 23.24 -13.74 -1.72
N GLY A 332 23.21 -13.06 -0.58
CA GLY A 332 24.41 -12.75 0.20
C GLY A 332 24.23 -11.50 1.06
N TRP A 333 25.33 -11.09 1.70
CA TRP A 333 25.41 -9.81 2.41
C TRP A 333 25.58 -8.67 1.40
N HIS A 334 24.75 -7.65 1.52
CA HIS A 334 24.79 -6.44 0.71
C HIS A 334 24.86 -5.22 1.64
N ASP A 335 25.80 -4.32 1.37
CA ASP A 335 25.97 -3.09 2.14
C ASP A 335 25.19 -1.95 1.46
N PHE A 336 24.34 -1.28 2.23
CA PHE A 336 23.66 -0.06 1.80
C PHE A 336 24.38 1.14 2.39
N ASN A 337 24.93 1.99 1.52
CA ASN A 337 25.60 3.22 1.89
C ASN A 337 24.88 4.41 1.27
N SER A 338 24.69 5.46 2.06
CA SER A 338 24.19 6.74 1.59
C SER A 338 25.27 7.81 1.70
N SER A 339 25.26 8.76 0.76
CA SER A 339 25.98 10.03 0.87
C SER A 339 24.97 11.13 0.59
N SER A 340 24.69 11.94 1.59
CA SER A 340 23.69 13.02 1.53
C SER A 340 24.21 14.24 2.26
N ASP A 341 23.71 15.39 1.85
CA ASP A 341 23.91 16.69 2.50
C ASP A 341 22.54 17.39 2.47
N ASP A 342 21.83 17.58 3.59
CA ASP A 342 22.30 17.44 4.99
C ASP A 342 21.94 16.09 5.65
N GLY A 343 21.08 15.25 5.05
CA GLY A 343 20.64 14.02 5.70
C GLY A 343 19.92 13.03 4.81
N SER A 344 19.99 11.75 5.16
CA SER A 344 19.23 10.69 4.52
C SER A 344 18.98 9.55 5.49
N VAL A 345 17.87 8.85 5.29
CA VAL A 345 17.58 7.60 6.01
C VAL A 345 17.23 6.53 4.98
N ILE A 346 17.96 5.42 5.04
CA ILE A 346 17.64 4.23 4.26
C ILE A 346 16.95 3.23 5.20
N ARG A 347 15.81 2.71 4.75
CA ARG A 347 15.17 1.54 5.36
C ARG A 347 15.02 0.47 4.28
N VAL A 348 15.53 -0.72 4.58
CA VAL A 348 15.50 -1.91 3.74
C VAL A 348 14.76 -3.00 4.49
#